data_AF-A0A8C0BXL9-F1
#
_entry.id   AF-A0A8C0BXL9-F1
#
_cell.length_a   1.000
_cell.length_b   1.000
_cell.length_c   1.000
_cell.angle_alpha   90.00
_cell.angle_beta   90.00
_cell.angle_gamma   90.00
#
_symmetry.space_group_name_H-M   'P 1'
#
loop_
_entity.id
_entity.type
_entity.pdbx_description
1 polymer ?
#
loop_
_entity_poly.entity_id
_entity_poly.type
_entity_poly.pdbx_seq_one_letter_code
_entity_poly.pdbx_strand_id
1 'polypeptide(L)'
;TSSITFISFYGTCQDCKVRGPNLWACLENRCTYVGCGESHVDHSTTHSQVCTKHCLTVNLTTLRVWCYACSKEVFLDRKLGSHSPLPNPRLSHQDFKIPSNPTLKIPLAAVFDDLDIEVEEDELKTRGLTGLKNIGNTCYMNAALQALSNCPPLTHFFLDCGGLARTDKKPAICKSYLKLMTELWHKSRYCIILVMNDYK
;
A
#
# COMPACT_ATOMS: atom_id res chain seq x y z
N THR A 1 -19.36 -8.52 -1.36
CA THR A 1 -19.74 -8.27 0.06
C THR A 1 -20.65 -9.34 0.62
N SER A 2 -21.33 -10.16 -0.19
CA SER A 2 -22.29 -11.18 0.26
C SER A 2 -21.71 -12.52 0.74
N SER A 3 -20.39 -12.74 0.64
CA SER A 3 -19.77 -14.04 0.94
C SER A 3 -19.32 -14.20 2.40
N ILE A 4 -19.05 -13.09 3.09
CA ILE A 4 -18.54 -13.10 4.49
C ILE A 4 -19.68 -13.42 5.47
N THR A 5 -20.91 -12.99 5.17
CA THR A 5 -22.08 -13.20 6.04
C THR A 5 -22.49 -14.68 6.16
N PHE A 6 -22.14 -15.53 5.19
CA PHE A 6 -22.45 -16.97 5.22
C PHE A 6 -21.48 -17.80 6.08
N ILE A 7 -20.26 -17.30 6.33
CA ILE A 7 -19.23 -18.02 7.09
C ILE A 7 -19.52 -18.00 8.60
N SER A 8 -20.43 -17.13 9.04
CA SER A 8 -20.92 -17.06 10.43
C SER A 8 -21.71 -18.30 10.90
N PHE A 9 -22.07 -19.24 10.02
CA PHE A 9 -23.02 -20.29 10.41
C PHE A 9 -22.41 -21.48 11.18
N TYR A 10 -21.08 -21.63 11.23
CA TYR A 10 -20.49 -22.83 11.87
C TYR A 10 -19.48 -22.61 12.99
N GLY A 11 -18.95 -21.39 13.22
CA GLY A 11 -18.21 -21.01 14.44
C GLY A 11 -17.21 -22.04 15.00
N THR A 12 -16.65 -22.90 14.15
CA THR A 12 -15.83 -24.07 14.50
C THR A 12 -14.72 -24.21 13.46
N CYS A 13 -13.57 -24.72 13.89
CA CYS A 13 -12.53 -25.15 12.97
C CYS A 13 -13.02 -26.36 12.13
N GLN A 14 -12.75 -26.37 10.83
CA GLN A 14 -13.15 -27.45 9.94
C GLN A 14 -12.50 -28.79 10.31
N ASP A 15 -11.26 -28.78 10.81
CA ASP A 15 -10.45 -29.98 11.08
C ASP A 15 -10.65 -30.53 12.50
N CYS A 16 -10.42 -29.71 13.54
CA CYS A 16 -10.52 -30.18 14.94
C CYS A 16 -11.80 -29.75 15.66
N LYS A 17 -12.74 -29.08 14.98
CA LYS A 17 -14.06 -28.68 15.52
C LYS A 17 -14.02 -27.76 16.75
N VAL A 18 -12.85 -27.24 17.14
CA VAL A 18 -12.71 -26.28 18.25
C VAL A 18 -13.51 -25.01 17.96
N ARG A 19 -14.09 -24.44 19.01
CA ARG A 19 -14.87 -23.20 19.00
C ARG A 19 -14.12 -22.11 19.75
N GLY A 20 -14.47 -20.86 19.48
CA GLY A 20 -13.97 -19.73 20.25
C GLY A 20 -13.47 -18.60 19.37
N PRO A 21 -12.79 -17.61 19.99
CA PRO A 21 -12.47 -16.35 19.32
C PRO A 21 -11.33 -16.45 18.29
N ASN A 22 -10.52 -17.52 18.35
CA ASN A 22 -9.31 -17.67 17.53
C ASN A 22 -9.55 -18.54 16.29
N LEU A 23 -10.63 -18.25 15.56
CA LEU A 23 -10.97 -18.88 14.29
C LEU A 23 -10.68 -17.92 13.14
N TRP A 24 -10.08 -18.45 12.08
CA TRP A 24 -9.57 -17.70 10.94
C TRP A 24 -10.17 -18.22 9.65
N ALA A 25 -10.86 -17.35 8.92
CA ALA A 25 -11.43 -17.66 7.61
C ALA A 25 -10.47 -17.25 6.50
N CYS A 26 -10.29 -18.12 5.51
CA CYS A 26 -9.54 -17.80 4.30
C CYS A 26 -10.28 -16.74 3.47
N LEU A 27 -9.52 -15.74 2.99
CA LEU A 27 -10.04 -14.66 2.14
C LEU A 27 -9.83 -14.91 0.64
N GLU A 28 -9.23 -16.05 0.27
CA GLU A 28 -9.01 -16.38 -1.14
C GLU A 28 -10.32 -16.66 -1.87
N ASN A 29 -10.39 -16.27 -3.15
CA ASN A 29 -11.62 -16.34 -3.91
C ASN A 29 -12.10 -17.80 -4.06
N ARG A 30 -13.35 -18.06 -3.65
CA ARG A 30 -13.98 -19.39 -3.61
C ARG A 30 -13.40 -20.35 -2.56
N CYS A 31 -12.60 -19.86 -1.62
CA CYS A 31 -12.26 -20.63 -0.42
C CYS A 31 -13.25 -20.30 0.70
N THR A 32 -13.84 -21.32 1.31
CA THR A 32 -14.75 -21.18 2.46
C THR A 32 -14.16 -21.80 3.72
N TYR A 33 -12.86 -22.04 3.73
CA TYR A 33 -12.18 -22.75 4.79
C TYR A 33 -12.04 -21.89 6.06
N VAL A 34 -12.26 -22.51 7.22
CA VAL A 34 -12.06 -21.92 8.55
C VAL A 34 -11.16 -22.81 9.39
N GLY A 35 -9.99 -22.29 9.75
CA GLY A 35 -9.00 -22.94 10.62
C GLY A 35 -8.99 -22.33 12.02
N CYS A 36 -8.54 -23.08 13.03
CA CYS A 36 -8.16 -22.49 14.31
C CYS A 36 -6.75 -21.91 14.22
N GLY A 37 -6.46 -20.88 15.01
CA GLY A 37 -5.13 -20.28 15.14
C GLY A 37 -4.27 -20.95 16.22
N GLU A 38 -3.19 -20.27 16.59
CA GLU A 38 -2.15 -20.70 17.55
C GLU A 38 -2.65 -21.07 18.96
N SER A 39 -3.84 -20.61 19.37
CA SER A 39 -4.44 -21.06 20.65
C SER A 39 -4.83 -22.55 20.63
N HIS A 40 -4.76 -23.18 19.46
CA HIS A 40 -5.02 -24.60 19.24
C HIS A 40 -3.92 -25.18 18.32
N VAL A 41 -4.30 -26.00 17.34
CA VAL A 41 -3.37 -26.72 16.44
C VAL A 41 -2.91 -25.85 15.26
N ASP A 42 -3.42 -24.63 15.14
CA ASP A 42 -3.11 -23.68 14.06
C ASP A 42 -3.36 -24.24 12.64
N HIS A 43 -4.55 -24.80 12.45
CA HIS A 43 -4.98 -25.29 11.13
C HIS A 43 -5.08 -24.18 10.08
N SER A 44 -5.21 -22.91 10.48
CA SER A 44 -5.13 -21.78 9.55
C SER A 44 -3.78 -21.67 8.86
N THR A 45 -2.69 -21.89 9.60
CA THR A 45 -1.33 -21.89 9.04
C THR A 45 -1.10 -23.10 8.15
N THR A 46 -1.52 -24.29 8.60
CA THR A 46 -1.42 -25.53 7.80
C THR A 46 -2.16 -25.38 6.47
N HIS A 47 -3.36 -24.82 6.48
CA HIS A 47 -4.12 -24.55 5.26
C HIS A 47 -3.36 -23.64 4.29
N SER A 48 -2.74 -22.57 4.78
CA SER A 48 -1.95 -21.66 3.95
C SER A 48 -0.73 -22.35 3.33
N GLN A 49 -0.05 -23.21 4.09
CA GLN A 49 1.11 -23.96 3.61
C GLN A 49 0.75 -24.98 2.54
N VAL A 50 -0.37 -25.69 2.71
CA VAL A 50 -0.86 -26.69 1.73
C VAL A 50 -1.41 -25.99 0.47
N CYS A 51 -2.03 -24.83 0.61
CA CYS A 51 -2.58 -24.04 -0.48
C CYS A 51 -1.74 -22.78 -0.72
N THR A 52 -0.69 -22.86 -1.55
CA THR A 52 0.28 -21.76 -1.78
C THR A 52 -0.30 -20.43 -2.27
N LYS A 53 -1.56 -20.41 -2.73
CA LYS A 53 -2.29 -19.18 -3.12
C LYS A 53 -3.13 -18.58 -1.99
N HIS A 54 -3.32 -19.30 -0.89
CA HIS A 54 -4.22 -18.94 0.21
C HIS A 54 -3.41 -18.33 1.34
N CYS A 55 -2.96 -17.08 1.16
CA CYS A 55 -2.09 -16.43 2.14
C CYS A 55 -2.80 -15.41 3.03
N LEU A 56 -4.05 -15.04 2.72
CA LEU A 56 -4.81 -14.06 3.50
C LEU A 56 -5.92 -14.74 4.30
N THR A 57 -5.95 -14.45 5.60
CA THR A 57 -6.99 -14.92 6.52
C THR A 57 -7.51 -13.79 7.41
N VAL A 58 -8.78 -13.85 7.77
CA VAL A 58 -9.41 -12.92 8.72
C VAL A 58 -9.85 -13.65 9.98
N ASN A 59 -9.53 -13.09 11.14
CA ASN A 59 -10.03 -13.60 12.41
C ASN A 59 -11.53 -13.25 12.55
N LEU A 60 -12.35 -14.26 12.82
CA LEU A 60 -13.82 -14.13 12.84
C LEU A 60 -14.36 -13.30 14.02
N THR A 61 -13.56 -13.09 15.07
CA THR A 61 -13.97 -12.33 16.26
C THR A 61 -13.41 -10.91 16.27
N THR A 62 -12.12 -10.77 15.96
CA THR A 62 -11.41 -9.49 16.05
C THR A 62 -11.35 -8.75 14.72
N LEU A 63 -11.72 -9.41 13.61
CA LEU A 63 -11.63 -8.91 12.24
C LEU A 63 -10.20 -8.53 11.79
N ARG A 64 -9.19 -8.91 12.58
CA ARG A 64 -7.77 -8.79 12.23
C ARG A 64 -7.47 -9.63 11.00
N VAL A 65 -6.69 -9.07 10.07
CA VAL A 65 -6.31 -9.76 8.84
C VAL A 65 -4.84 -10.15 8.92
N TRP A 66 -4.52 -11.41 8.67
CA TRP A 66 -3.15 -11.91 8.65
C TRP A 66 -2.74 -12.30 7.23
N CYS A 67 -1.51 -11.96 6.85
CA CYS A 67 -0.88 -12.40 5.61
C CYS A 67 0.26 -13.37 5.91
N TYR A 68 0.10 -14.64 5.54
CA TYR A 68 1.12 -15.68 5.69
C TYR A 68 2.31 -15.48 4.75
N ALA A 69 2.11 -14.90 3.57
CA ALA A 69 3.21 -14.62 2.65
C ALA A 69 4.16 -13.54 3.21
N CYS A 70 3.59 -12.54 3.88
CA CYS A 70 4.36 -11.44 4.48
C CYS A 70 4.73 -11.67 5.94
N SER A 71 4.21 -12.73 6.57
CA SER A 71 4.34 -13.00 8.00
C SER A 71 3.98 -11.80 8.89
N LYS A 72 2.90 -11.07 8.53
CA LYS A 72 2.47 -9.87 9.26
C LYS A 72 0.97 -9.66 9.22
N GLU A 73 0.49 -8.90 10.20
CA GLU A 73 -0.86 -8.37 10.21
C GLU A 73 -1.04 -7.27 9.15
N VAL A 74 -2.18 -7.31 8.47
CA VAL A 74 -2.57 -6.34 7.44
C VAL A 74 -3.58 -5.38 8.05
N PHE A 75 -3.16 -4.12 8.17
CA PHE A 75 -4.03 -3.03 8.60
C PHE A 75 -4.70 -2.39 7.38
N LEU A 76 -6.04 -2.50 7.31
CA LEU A 76 -6.83 -1.74 6.35
C LEU A 76 -7.05 -0.34 6.92
N ASP A 77 -6.06 0.54 6.77
CA ASP A 77 -6.16 1.90 7.30
C ASP A 77 -7.28 2.66 6.55
N ARG A 78 -8.45 2.80 7.19
CA ARG A 78 -9.50 3.72 6.75
C ARG A 78 -9.07 5.12 7.17
N LYS A 79 -8.21 5.76 6.37
CA LYS A 79 -8.15 7.23 6.38
C LYS A 79 -9.40 7.78 5.68
N LEU A 80 -10.56 7.66 6.33
CA LEU A 80 -11.66 8.59 6.12
C LEU A 80 -11.26 9.88 6.86
N GLY A 81 -11.21 10.99 6.12
CA GLY A 81 -10.47 12.18 6.52
C GLY A 81 -10.86 12.80 7.86
N SER A 82 -9.84 13.31 8.55
CA SER A 82 -9.94 14.48 9.41
C SER A 82 -8.92 15.51 8.92
N HIS A 83 -9.23 16.18 7.80
CA HIS A 83 -8.56 17.44 7.49
C HIS A 83 -9.15 18.50 8.43
N SER A 84 -8.33 19.00 9.35
CA SER A 84 -8.54 20.30 9.99
C SER A 84 -8.75 21.38 8.93
N PRO A 85 -9.65 22.37 9.13
CA PRO A 85 -9.86 23.43 8.15
C PRO A 85 -8.62 24.31 8.05
N LEU A 86 -7.91 24.26 6.92
CA LEU A 86 -6.88 25.23 6.55
C LEU A 86 -7.55 26.59 6.25
N PRO A 87 -6.90 27.73 6.57
CA PRO A 87 -7.44 29.05 6.28
C PRO A 87 -7.31 29.37 4.79
N ASN A 88 -8.40 29.84 4.18
CA ASN A 88 -8.42 30.38 2.82
C ASN A 88 -7.45 31.56 2.67
N PRO A 89 -6.53 31.56 1.69
CA PRO A 89 -5.96 32.80 1.18
C PRO A 89 -6.85 33.29 0.04
N ARG A 90 -7.52 34.43 0.27
CA ARG A 90 -8.18 35.20 -0.78
C ARG A 90 -7.12 35.68 -1.77
N LEU A 91 -7.34 35.43 -3.07
CA LEU A 91 -6.60 36.10 -4.12
C LEU A 91 -6.93 37.60 -4.10
N SER A 92 -5.93 38.43 -3.88
CA SER A 92 -5.93 39.81 -4.32
C SER A 92 -4.96 39.93 -5.48
N HIS A 93 -5.47 40.40 -6.62
CA HIS A 93 -4.70 40.90 -7.73
C HIS A 93 -3.70 41.96 -7.25
N GLN A 94 -2.46 41.91 -7.75
CA GLN A 94 -1.70 43.09 -8.15
C GLN A 94 -0.54 42.67 -9.07
N ASP A 95 -0.37 43.47 -10.12
CA ASP A 95 0.43 43.21 -11.31
C ASP A 95 1.95 43.46 -11.18
N PHE A 96 2.68 42.99 -12.21
CA PHE A 96 3.93 43.51 -12.78
C PHE A 96 5.30 43.22 -12.13
N LYS A 97 6.06 42.28 -12.76
CA LYS A 97 7.34 42.47 -13.51
C LYS A 97 8.33 41.30 -13.31
N ILE A 98 8.73 40.69 -14.43
CA ILE A 98 9.86 39.76 -14.55
C ILE A 98 11.18 40.55 -14.47
N PRO A 99 12.18 40.08 -13.69
CA PRO A 99 13.45 39.72 -14.34
C PRO A 99 14.12 38.44 -13.81
N SER A 100 14.56 37.60 -14.76
CA SER A 100 15.76 36.73 -14.78
C SER A 100 16.35 36.17 -13.46
N ASN A 101 16.33 34.83 -13.36
CA ASN A 101 17.11 33.95 -12.45
C ASN A 101 18.64 34.28 -12.45
N PRO A 102 19.47 33.88 -11.44
CA PRO A 102 19.51 32.51 -10.90
C PRO A 102 19.76 32.33 -9.38
N THR A 103 19.45 31.11 -8.91
CA THR A 103 19.87 30.46 -7.64
C THR A 103 19.30 31.00 -6.32
N LEU A 104 18.22 30.37 -5.84
CA LEU A 104 17.84 30.39 -4.43
C LEU A 104 17.99 28.99 -3.83
N LYS A 105 18.99 28.87 -2.96
CA LYS A 105 19.19 27.76 -2.04
C LYS A 105 18.04 27.78 -1.04
N ILE A 106 17.20 26.74 -1.03
CA ILE A 106 16.20 26.58 0.04
C ILE A 106 16.81 25.63 1.10
N PRO A 107 16.85 26.02 2.39
CA PRO A 107 17.47 25.22 3.44
C PRO A 107 16.63 23.99 3.80
N LEU A 108 17.27 22.83 3.74
CA LEU A 108 16.83 21.58 4.34
C LEU A 108 17.30 21.57 5.80
N ALA A 109 16.50 22.09 6.73
CA ALA A 109 16.55 21.81 8.19
C ALA A 109 15.69 22.82 8.96
N ALA A 110 14.64 22.32 9.61
CA ALA A 110 13.80 22.89 10.67
C ALA A 110 12.37 22.42 10.34
N VAL A 111 11.76 21.47 11.04
CA VAL A 111 11.50 21.48 12.49
C VAL A 111 11.31 20.04 12.96
N PHE A 112 12.14 19.53 13.87
CA PHE A 112 11.75 18.57 14.90
C PHE A 112 12.67 18.78 16.10
N ASP A 113 12.07 19.22 17.20
CA ASP A 113 12.70 19.47 18.48
C ASP A 113 12.72 18.15 19.27
N ASP A 114 13.92 17.76 19.67
CA ASP A 114 14.33 16.99 20.85
C ASP A 114 13.50 15.75 21.29
N LEU A 115 13.96 14.56 20.88
CA LEU A 115 13.97 13.36 21.75
C LEU A 115 14.94 12.31 21.18
N ASP A 116 16.08 12.11 21.86
CA ASP A 116 17.12 11.13 21.56
C ASP A 116 16.60 9.67 21.56
N ILE A 117 16.42 9.09 20.38
CA ILE A 117 16.37 7.63 20.17
C ILE A 117 17.12 7.30 18.88
N GLU A 118 18.34 6.78 19.01
CA GLU A 118 19.14 6.24 17.90
C GLU A 118 18.54 4.91 17.41
N VAL A 119 17.73 4.92 16.34
CA VAL A 119 17.48 3.72 15.51
C VAL A 119 17.28 4.12 14.04
N GLU A 120 18.01 3.45 13.15
CA GLU A 120 18.10 3.55 11.68
C GLU A 120 16.76 3.83 10.94
N GLU A 121 16.41 5.10 10.69
CA GLU A 121 15.15 5.49 9.99
C GLU A 121 15.36 6.20 8.62
N ASP A 122 16.54 6.11 8.01
CA ASP A 122 16.91 6.99 6.88
C ASP A 122 16.70 6.42 5.45
N GLU A 123 16.28 5.16 5.28
CA GLU A 123 16.20 4.55 3.93
C GLU A 123 14.83 4.54 3.26
N LEU A 124 13.75 4.83 3.98
CA LEU A 124 12.37 4.79 3.44
C LEU A 124 11.86 6.16 3.00
N LYS A 125 12.44 7.27 3.46
CA LYS A 125 11.93 8.64 3.22
C LYS A 125 12.15 9.16 1.80
N THR A 126 12.93 8.48 0.94
CA THR A 126 13.31 9.00 -0.38
C THR A 126 12.97 8.09 -1.57
N ARG A 127 12.39 6.91 -1.35
CA ARG A 127 12.03 5.96 -2.42
C ARG A 127 10.70 6.33 -3.08
N GLY A 128 10.48 5.89 -4.33
CA GLY A 128 9.24 6.18 -5.07
C GLY A 128 9.17 7.58 -5.69
N LEU A 129 10.07 8.49 -5.31
CA LEU A 129 10.16 9.86 -5.83
C LEU A 129 11.01 9.94 -7.12
N THR A 130 10.69 9.11 -8.11
CA THR A 130 11.40 9.09 -9.41
C THR A 130 10.55 9.68 -10.51
N GLY A 131 11.10 10.63 -11.29
CA GLY A 131 10.41 11.19 -12.45
C GLY A 131 10.16 10.18 -13.58
N LEU A 132 8.99 10.29 -14.22
CA LEU A 132 8.63 9.51 -15.41
C LEU A 132 8.90 10.33 -16.68
N LYS A 133 9.62 9.75 -17.64
CA LYS A 133 9.91 10.41 -18.93
C LYS A 133 8.60 10.65 -19.70
N ASN A 134 8.38 11.90 -20.11
CA ASN A 134 7.28 12.22 -21.03
C ASN A 134 7.70 11.81 -22.45
N ILE A 135 6.89 10.96 -23.08
CA ILE A 135 7.11 10.45 -24.46
C ILE A 135 6.12 11.08 -25.47
N GLY A 136 5.57 12.25 -25.14
CA GLY A 136 4.60 12.99 -25.94
C GLY A 136 3.17 12.71 -25.47
N ASN A 137 2.43 13.75 -25.11
CA ASN A 137 1.05 13.67 -24.59
C ASN A 137 0.85 12.64 -23.46
N THR A 138 1.88 12.30 -22.67
CA THR A 138 1.78 11.30 -21.59
C THR A 138 1.84 11.90 -20.20
N CYS A 139 1.91 13.24 -20.08
CA CYS A 139 1.95 13.93 -18.80
C CYS A 139 0.74 13.60 -17.91
N TYR A 140 -0.47 13.49 -18.49
CA TYR A 140 -1.66 13.09 -17.74
C TYR A 140 -1.52 11.69 -17.13
N MET A 141 -0.94 10.75 -17.88
CA MET A 141 -0.76 9.38 -17.42
C MET A 141 0.36 9.30 -16.39
N ASN A 142 1.45 10.04 -16.60
CA ASN A 142 2.55 10.14 -15.64
C ASN A 142 2.06 10.72 -14.31
N ALA A 143 1.22 11.76 -14.33
CA ALA A 143 0.61 12.32 -13.13
C ALA A 143 -0.28 11.30 -12.40
N ALA A 144 -1.11 10.56 -13.15
CA ALA A 144 -1.94 9.51 -12.57
C ALA A 144 -1.11 8.36 -11.96
N LEU A 145 -0.06 7.91 -12.64
CA LEU A 145 0.84 6.86 -12.16
C LEU A 145 1.56 7.28 -10.87
N GLN A 146 2.03 8.53 -10.80
CA GLN A 146 2.64 9.12 -9.60
C GLN A 146 1.66 9.23 -8.43
N ALA A 147 0.40 9.63 -8.71
CA ALA A 147 -0.62 9.69 -7.67
C ALA A 147 -0.93 8.30 -7.10
N LEU A 148 -1.03 7.29 -7.98
CA LEU A 148 -1.27 5.91 -7.57
C LEU A 148 -0.06 5.31 -6.82
N SER A 149 1.18 5.62 -7.23
CA SER A 149 2.40 5.13 -6.55
C SER A 149 2.62 5.75 -5.19
N ASN A 150 2.03 6.91 -4.93
CA ASN A 150 2.03 7.54 -3.62
C ASN A 150 0.80 7.17 -2.77
N CYS A 151 0.09 6.08 -3.10
CA CYS A 151 -0.96 5.52 -2.26
C CYS A 151 -0.40 4.32 -1.46
N PRO A 152 -0.05 4.49 -0.16
CA PRO A 152 0.69 3.46 0.58
C PRO A 152 0.03 2.07 0.58
N PRO A 153 -1.30 1.93 0.76
CA PRO A 153 -1.94 0.60 0.70
C PRO A 153 -1.73 -0.10 -0.65
N LEU A 154 -1.79 0.65 -1.76
CA LEU A 154 -1.61 0.11 -3.10
C LEU A 154 -0.14 -0.26 -3.35
N THR A 155 0.77 0.65 -2.99
CA THR A 155 2.21 0.47 -3.15
C THR A 155 2.69 -0.74 -2.37
N HIS A 156 2.29 -0.87 -1.10
CA HIS A 156 2.67 -2.00 -0.26
C HIS A 156 2.10 -3.32 -0.80
N PHE A 157 0.86 -3.33 -1.32
CA PHE A 157 0.32 -4.52 -1.97
C PHE A 157 1.20 -4.98 -3.15
N PHE A 158 1.64 -4.06 -4.02
CA PHE A 158 2.46 -4.44 -5.18
C PHE A 158 3.90 -4.80 -4.79
N LEU A 159 4.47 -4.18 -3.75
CA LEU A 159 5.83 -4.47 -3.29
C LEU A 159 5.92 -5.77 -2.47
N ASP A 160 4.99 -5.97 -1.53
CA ASP A 160 5.05 -7.10 -0.59
C ASP A 160 4.26 -8.31 -1.08
N CYS A 161 3.17 -8.08 -1.81
CA CYS A 161 2.21 -9.09 -2.24
C CYS A 161 2.11 -9.21 -3.77
N GLY A 162 3.13 -8.77 -4.53
CA GLY A 162 3.09 -8.76 -6.00
C GLY A 162 2.76 -10.12 -6.64
N GLY A 163 3.08 -11.23 -5.98
CA GLY A 163 2.72 -12.59 -6.43
C GLY A 163 1.21 -12.91 -6.39
N LEU A 164 0.42 -12.16 -5.61
CA LEU A 164 -1.04 -12.26 -5.56
C LEU A 164 -1.73 -11.43 -6.64
N ALA A 165 -1.01 -10.50 -7.26
CA ALA A 165 -1.56 -9.67 -8.31
C ALA A 165 -1.94 -10.56 -9.52
N ARG A 166 -3.19 -10.47 -9.97
CA ARG A 166 -3.67 -11.19 -11.16
C ARG A 166 -3.06 -10.58 -12.42
N THR A 167 -1.95 -11.15 -12.88
CA THR A 167 -1.15 -10.65 -14.01
C THR A 167 -1.43 -11.38 -15.34
N ASP A 168 -2.30 -12.39 -15.30
CA ASP A 168 -2.68 -13.28 -16.41
C ASP A 168 -3.77 -12.70 -17.32
N LYS A 169 -4.57 -11.75 -16.84
CA LYS A 169 -5.66 -11.15 -17.61
C LYS A 169 -5.17 -10.09 -18.59
N LYS A 170 -5.68 -10.14 -19.83
CA LYS A 170 -5.48 -9.11 -20.85
C LYS A 170 -6.55 -8.01 -20.74
N PRO A 171 -6.18 -6.73 -20.92
CA PRO A 171 -4.82 -6.22 -21.06
C PRO A 171 -4.05 -6.33 -19.74
N ALA A 172 -2.77 -6.71 -19.80
CA ALA A 172 -1.94 -7.03 -18.63
C ALA A 172 -1.48 -5.78 -17.84
N ILE A 173 -2.42 -4.86 -17.57
CA ILE A 173 -2.19 -3.58 -16.88
C ILE A 173 -1.60 -3.82 -15.50
N CYS A 174 -2.16 -4.79 -14.77
CA CYS A 174 -1.69 -5.15 -13.44
C CYS A 174 -0.22 -5.63 -13.46
N LYS A 175 0.17 -6.39 -14.50
CA LYS A 175 1.55 -6.84 -14.70
C LYS A 175 2.49 -5.67 -15.01
N SER A 176 2.08 -4.77 -15.89
CA SER A 176 2.87 -3.58 -16.25
C SER A 176 3.04 -2.65 -15.05
N TYR A 177 1.98 -2.47 -14.25
CA TYR A 177 2.02 -1.63 -13.06
C TYR A 177 2.87 -2.23 -11.94
N LEU A 178 2.78 -3.54 -11.71
CA LEU A 178 3.67 -4.26 -10.78
C LEU A 178 5.14 -4.04 -11.15
N LYS A 179 5.50 -4.19 -12.43
CA LYS A 179 6.86 -3.93 -12.92
C LYS A 179 7.28 -2.47 -12.72
N LEU A 180 6.38 -1.53 -12.94
CA LEU A 180 6.64 -0.11 -12.68
C LEU A 180 6.93 0.14 -11.20
N MET A 181 6.14 -0.44 -10.29
CA MET A 181 6.32 -0.29 -8.85
C MET A 181 7.67 -0.81 -8.37
N THR A 182 8.07 -1.99 -8.84
CA THR A 182 9.38 -2.55 -8.49
C THR A 182 10.54 -1.69 -8.96
N GLU A 183 10.38 -0.94 -10.06
CA GLU A 183 11.40 -0.01 -10.57
C GLU A 183 11.39 1.33 -9.83
N LEU A 184 10.21 1.92 -9.60
CA LEU A 184 10.06 3.21 -8.91
C LEU A 184 10.54 3.17 -7.45
N TRP A 185 10.33 2.03 -6.79
CA TRP A 185 10.64 1.83 -5.37
C TRP A 185 11.88 0.94 -5.15
N HIS A 186 12.69 0.70 -6.19
CA HIS A 186 13.89 -0.13 -6.09
C HIS A 186 14.94 0.49 -5.14
N LYS A 187 15.58 -0.34 -4.30
CA LYS A 187 16.54 0.12 -3.26
C LYS A 187 17.76 0.87 -3.80
N SER A 188 18.13 0.63 -5.06
CA SER A 188 19.33 1.22 -5.71
C SER A 188 19.05 2.48 -6.54
N ARG A 189 17.82 3.01 -6.55
CA ARG A 189 17.47 4.18 -7.36
C ARG A 189 17.53 5.44 -6.49
N TYR A 190 18.57 6.25 -6.68
CA TYR A 190 18.64 7.58 -6.10
C TYR A 190 17.68 8.53 -6.83
N CYS A 191 16.86 9.18 -6.02
CA CYS A 191 15.83 10.18 -6.34
C CYS A 191 16.27 11.17 -7.44
N ILE A 192 15.53 11.25 -8.55
CA ILE A 192 15.63 12.36 -9.51
C ILE A 192 14.36 13.19 -9.34
N ILE A 193 14.55 14.37 -8.73
CA ILE A 193 13.53 15.38 -8.45
C ILE A 193 12.69 15.67 -9.71
N LEU A 194 11.37 15.68 -9.53
CA LEU A 194 10.39 16.09 -10.54
C LEU A 194 10.61 17.57 -10.89
N VAL A 195 11.27 17.82 -12.03
CA VAL A 195 11.00 19.04 -12.79
C VAL A 195 9.94 18.67 -13.81
N MET A 196 8.67 18.93 -13.46
CA MET A 196 7.60 18.99 -14.46
C MET A 196 7.80 20.26 -15.28
N ASN A 197 8.70 20.20 -16.26
CA ASN A 197 8.70 21.17 -17.35
C ASN A 197 7.59 20.77 -18.32
N ASP A 198 6.38 21.29 -18.10
CA ASP A 198 5.44 21.59 -19.17
C ASP A 198 5.76 23.04 -19.62
N TYR A 199 5.81 23.49 -20.88
CA TYR A 199 5.19 23.12 -22.14
C TYR A 199 6.15 23.54 -23.28
N LYS A 200 6.12 22.83 -24.41
CA LYS A 200 6.38 23.46 -25.71
C LYS A 200 5.34 23.00 -26.70
#